data_AF-A0A2G9RZE3-F1
#
_entry.id   AF-A0A2G9RZE3-F1
#
_cell.length_a   1.000
_cell.length_b   1.000
_cell.length_c   1.000
_cell.angle_alpha   90.00
_cell.angle_beta   90.00
_cell.angle_gamma   90.00
#
_symmetry.space_group_name_H-M   'P 1'
#
loop_
_entity.id
_entity.type
_entity.pdbx_description
1 polymer ?
#
loop_
_entity_poly.entity_id
_entity_poly.type
_entity_poly.pdbx_seq_one_letter_code
_entity_poly.pdbx_strand_id
1 'polypeptide(L)'
;MFCVYFHLDQELVLPTIRSAVEKQLNLIALGKVDYHLVLEHTLDIFKRKFHYFVDSIAGMDELMEVSFSPLAATGKPLSRCGKCHRFMKYIQAKPSRLHCSHCDETYSLPQNGTIKLYKELRCPLDDFELVLWSSGSRGKSYPLCPYCYNNTPFRDMKKGTSFKQPLIRAAVRWLGCAGTADSYLPS
;
A
#
# COMPACT_ATOMS: atom_id res chain seq x y z
N MET A 1 -0.71 -16.71 0.89
CA MET A 1 0.01 -17.03 2.15
C MET A 1 1.48 -16.56 2.14
N PHE A 2 2.28 -16.83 1.09
CA PHE A 2 3.69 -16.40 0.99
C PHE A 2 3.92 -14.87 1.09
N CYS A 3 3.01 -14.05 0.56
CA CYS A 3 3.20 -12.58 0.50
C CYS A 3 3.14 -11.90 1.88
N VAL A 4 2.29 -12.40 2.79
CA VAL A 4 2.07 -11.81 4.13
C VAL A 4 3.30 -12.00 5.01
N TYR A 5 3.83 -13.22 5.06
CA TYR A 5 5.05 -13.50 5.82
C TYR A 5 6.26 -12.76 5.24
N PHE A 6 6.35 -12.59 3.91
CA PHE A 6 7.44 -11.84 3.28
C PHE A 6 7.40 -10.35 3.63
N HIS A 7 6.21 -9.75 3.73
CA HIS A 7 6.07 -8.35 4.15
C HIS A 7 6.41 -8.12 5.63
N LEU A 8 6.17 -9.12 6.48
CA LEU A 8 6.43 -9.01 7.92
C LEU A 8 7.88 -9.32 8.28
N ASP A 9 8.45 -10.39 7.74
CA ASP A 9 9.81 -10.83 8.02
C ASP A 9 10.38 -11.59 6.81
N GLN A 10 11.04 -10.83 5.93
CA GLN A 10 11.68 -11.38 4.73
C GLN A 10 12.71 -12.46 5.07
N GLU A 11 13.40 -12.37 6.21
CA GLU A 11 14.45 -13.32 6.58
C GLU A 11 13.89 -14.71 6.93
N LEU A 12 12.65 -14.78 7.43
CA LEU A 12 11.99 -16.04 7.75
C LEU A 12 11.49 -16.77 6.50
N VAL A 13 11.11 -16.03 5.47
CA VAL A 13 10.58 -16.56 4.20
C VAL A 13 11.67 -16.85 3.19
N LEU A 14 12.71 -16.01 3.17
CA LEU A 14 13.89 -16.23 2.36
C LEU A 14 14.74 -17.35 2.98
N PRO A 15 15.51 -18.09 2.16
CA PRO A 15 16.34 -19.21 2.64
C PRO A 15 17.54 -18.76 3.50
N THR A 16 17.62 -17.48 3.87
CA THR A 16 18.77 -16.86 4.54
C THR A 16 18.98 -17.41 5.95
N ILE A 17 17.95 -17.41 6.81
CA ILE A 17 18.06 -17.95 8.17
C ILE A 17 18.34 -19.44 8.13
N ARG A 18 17.66 -20.18 7.25
CA ARG A 18 17.91 -21.61 7.04
C ARG A 18 19.37 -21.88 6.66
N SER A 19 19.90 -21.14 5.67
CA SER A 19 21.29 -21.28 5.24
C SER A 19 22.27 -20.91 6.35
N ALA A 20 21.98 -19.89 7.16
CA ALA A 20 22.81 -19.49 8.28
C ALA A 20 22.86 -20.57 9.38
N VAL A 21 21.70 -21.14 9.75
CA VAL A 21 21.61 -22.22 10.73
C VAL A 21 22.32 -23.48 10.21
N GLU A 22 22.12 -23.86 8.95
CA GLU A 22 22.81 -25.00 8.34
C GLU A 22 24.35 -24.82 8.35
N LYS A 23 24.85 -23.60 8.11
CA LYS A 23 26.28 -23.29 8.24
C LYS A 23 26.79 -23.45 9.68
N GLN A 24 26.02 -22.99 10.67
CA GLN A 24 26.39 -23.13 12.09
C GLN A 24 26.40 -24.61 12.52
N LEU A 25 25.42 -25.41 12.07
CA LEU A 25 25.37 -26.85 12.30
C LEU A 25 26.59 -27.58 11.69
N ASN A 26 27.01 -27.20 10.49
CA ASN A 26 28.23 -27.74 9.88
C ASN A 26 29.49 -27.41 10.70
N LEU A 27 29.56 -26.21 11.30
CA LEU A 27 30.69 -25.83 12.16
C LEU A 27 30.69 -26.59 13.50
N ILE A 28 29.52 -26.88 14.06
CA ILE A 28 29.38 -27.77 15.24
C ILE A 28 29.86 -29.18 14.90
N ALA A 29 29.46 -29.71 13.74
CA ALA A 29 29.87 -31.05 13.28
C ALA A 29 31.40 -31.15 13.09
N LEU A 30 32.07 -30.04 12.74
CA LEU A 30 33.52 -29.94 12.65
C LEU A 30 34.22 -29.68 14.01
N GLY A 31 33.46 -29.56 15.11
CA GLY A 31 33.98 -29.24 16.44
C GLY A 31 34.51 -27.80 16.59
N LYS A 32 34.16 -26.90 15.66
CA LYS A 32 34.68 -25.52 15.63
C LYS A 32 33.84 -24.53 16.43
N VAL A 33 32.62 -24.90 16.80
CA VAL A 33 31.67 -24.03 17.50
C VAL A 33 30.93 -24.85 18.56
N ASP A 34 30.72 -24.23 19.72
CA ASP A 34 29.98 -24.84 20.83
C ASP A 34 28.48 -24.90 20.53
N TYR A 35 27.89 -26.09 20.75
CA TYR A 35 26.48 -26.35 20.56
C TYR A 35 25.58 -25.44 21.41
N HIS A 36 25.91 -25.24 22.68
CA HIS A 36 25.08 -24.45 23.60
C HIS A 36 24.99 -22.99 23.17
N LEU A 37 26.09 -22.42 22.67
CA LEU A 37 26.11 -21.05 22.16
C LEU A 37 25.21 -20.89 20.92
N VAL A 38 25.24 -21.85 20.00
CA VAL A 38 24.39 -21.82 18.80
C VAL A 38 22.92 -22.00 19.17
N LEU A 39 22.63 -22.89 20.11
CA LEU A 39 21.27 -23.12 20.60
C LEU A 39 20.69 -21.87 21.25
N GLU A 40 21.42 -21.26 22.18
CA GLU A 40 20.99 -20.05 22.89
C GLU A 40 20.77 -18.89 21.90
N HIS A 41 21.71 -18.69 20.98
CA HIS A 41 21.61 -17.67 19.93
C HIS A 41 20.37 -17.88 19.04
N THR A 42 20.11 -19.13 18.63
CA THR A 42 18.96 -19.46 17.79
C THR A 42 17.65 -19.20 18.53
N LEU A 43 17.55 -19.65 19.79
CA LEU A 43 16.36 -19.44 20.61
C LEU A 43 16.08 -17.96 20.86
N ASP A 44 17.11 -17.15 21.10
CA ASP A 44 16.96 -15.71 21.31
C ASP A 44 16.45 -15.01 20.03
N ILE A 45 16.98 -15.37 18.85
CA ILE A 45 16.45 -14.85 17.57
C ILE A 45 14.96 -15.18 17.41
N PHE A 46 14.57 -16.44 17.61
CA PHE A 46 13.18 -16.84 17.46
C PHE A 46 12.26 -16.22 18.51
N LYS A 47 12.73 -16.03 19.74
CA LYS A 47 11.98 -15.35 20.80
C LYS A 47 11.71 -13.88 20.45
N ARG A 48 12.73 -13.16 19.96
CA ARG A 48 12.57 -11.76 19.52
C ARG A 48 11.60 -11.67 18.34
N LYS A 49 11.74 -12.56 17.35
CA LYS A 49 10.81 -12.62 16.21
C LYS A 49 9.39 -12.94 16.67
N PHE A 50 9.20 -13.87 17.60
CA PHE A 50 7.89 -14.18 18.18
C PHE A 50 7.24 -12.95 18.84
N HIS A 51 7.97 -12.21 19.68
CA HIS A 51 7.44 -10.98 20.30
C HIS A 51 7.05 -9.95 19.24
N TYR A 52 7.89 -9.75 18.22
CA TYR A 52 7.57 -8.87 17.10
C TYR A 52 6.29 -9.30 16.34
N PHE A 53 6.09 -10.60 16.12
CA PHE A 53 4.88 -11.14 15.50
C PHE A 53 3.62 -10.90 16.34
N VAL A 54 3.72 -11.09 17.66
CA VAL A 54 2.60 -10.85 18.58
C VAL A 54 2.20 -9.37 18.58
N ASP A 55 3.18 -8.47 18.64
CA ASP A 55 2.92 -7.02 18.64
C ASP A 55 2.38 -6.52 17.29
N SER A 56 2.78 -7.16 16.19
CA SER A 56 2.43 -6.77 14.82
C SER A 56 1.22 -7.50 14.24
N ILE A 57 0.52 -8.31 15.05
CA ILE A 57 -0.56 -9.19 14.58
C ILE A 57 -1.76 -8.40 14.02
N ALA A 58 -2.04 -7.21 14.56
CA ALA A 58 -3.11 -6.35 14.06
C ALA A 58 -2.84 -5.87 12.61
N GLY A 59 -1.58 -5.64 12.24
CA GLY A 59 -1.20 -5.32 10.86
C GLY A 59 -1.20 -6.55 9.95
N MET A 60 -0.98 -7.75 10.50
CA MET A 60 -1.08 -9.01 9.77
C MET A 60 -2.52 -9.30 9.35
N ASP A 61 -3.49 -9.09 10.24
CA ASP A 61 -4.91 -9.34 9.93
C ASP A 61 -5.40 -8.46 8.78
N GLU A 62 -5.00 -7.18 8.73
CA GLU A 62 -5.32 -6.27 7.62
C GLU A 62 -4.72 -6.76 6.29
N LEU A 63 -3.46 -7.22 6.29
CA LEU A 63 -2.79 -7.74 5.09
C LEU A 63 -3.30 -9.13 4.67
N MET A 64 -3.72 -9.95 5.62
CA MET A 64 -4.35 -11.25 5.37
C MET A 64 -5.75 -11.08 4.76
N GLU A 65 -6.55 -10.16 5.27
CA GLU A 65 -7.89 -9.89 4.73
C GLU A 65 -7.82 -9.43 3.26
N VAL A 66 -6.78 -8.67 2.90
CA VAL A 66 -6.47 -8.27 1.52
C VAL A 66 -6.00 -9.44 0.66
N SER A 67 -5.26 -10.40 1.22
CA SER A 67 -4.64 -11.52 0.49
C SER A 67 -5.53 -12.76 0.34
N PHE A 68 -6.48 -12.99 1.24
CA PHE A 68 -7.31 -14.21 1.28
C PHE A 68 -8.73 -14.04 0.75
N SER A 69 -9.14 -12.82 0.43
CA SER A 69 -10.42 -12.63 -0.22
C SER A 69 -10.32 -13.00 -1.71
N PRO A 70 -11.22 -13.81 -2.29
CA PRO A 70 -11.41 -13.94 -3.74
C PRO A 70 -11.85 -12.61 -4.40
N LEU A 71 -11.70 -11.48 -3.71
CA LEU A 71 -12.25 -10.18 -4.07
C LEU A 71 -11.41 -9.44 -5.13
N ALA A 72 -10.15 -9.83 -5.34
CA ALA A 72 -9.39 -9.40 -6.52
C ALA A 72 -10.05 -9.87 -7.84
N ALA A 73 -10.88 -10.91 -7.80
CA ALA A 73 -11.66 -11.38 -8.96
C ALA A 73 -13.05 -10.73 -9.08
N THR A 74 -13.61 -10.16 -8.01
CA THR A 74 -15.00 -9.65 -7.97
C THR A 74 -15.13 -8.13 -8.16
N GLY A 75 -14.02 -7.38 -8.11
CA GLY A 75 -14.06 -5.93 -8.23
C GLY A 75 -14.35 -5.43 -9.66
N LYS A 76 -15.18 -4.38 -9.77
CA LYS A 76 -15.50 -3.74 -11.05
C LYS A 76 -14.35 -2.82 -11.48
N PRO A 77 -13.88 -2.86 -12.75
CA PRO A 77 -12.94 -1.87 -13.27
C PRO A 77 -13.49 -0.44 -13.07
N LEU A 78 -12.69 0.45 -12.45
CA LEU A 78 -13.16 1.81 -12.11
C LEU A 78 -12.22 2.92 -12.59
N SER A 79 -10.94 2.89 -12.22
CA SER A 79 -9.95 3.93 -12.51
C SER A 79 -8.62 3.30 -12.91
N ARG A 80 -7.77 4.02 -13.65
CA ARG A 80 -6.44 3.55 -14.07
C ARG A 80 -5.37 3.80 -13.01
N CYS A 81 -4.48 2.82 -12.87
CA CYS A 81 -3.27 2.93 -12.09
C CYS A 81 -2.29 3.91 -12.76
N GLY A 82 -1.68 4.82 -12.01
CA GLY A 82 -0.66 5.74 -12.54
C GLY A 82 0.65 5.06 -12.91
N LYS A 83 0.97 3.91 -12.30
CA LYS A 83 2.22 3.16 -12.55
C LYS A 83 2.20 2.34 -13.84
N CYS A 84 1.09 1.68 -14.13
CA CYS A 84 0.98 0.74 -15.26
C CYS A 84 -0.14 1.07 -16.26
N HIS A 85 -0.92 2.13 -16.00
CA HIS A 85 -2.04 2.59 -16.83
C HIS A 85 -3.16 1.58 -17.10
N ARG A 86 -3.12 0.41 -16.43
CA ARG A 86 -4.19 -0.59 -16.47
C ARG A 86 -5.30 -0.23 -15.48
N PHE A 87 -6.51 -0.70 -15.77
CA PHE A 87 -7.64 -0.52 -14.88
C PHE A 87 -7.41 -1.25 -13.55
N MET A 88 -7.62 -0.50 -12.48
CA MET A 88 -7.75 -1.01 -11.12
C MET A 88 -9.19 -1.41 -10.87
N LYS A 89 -9.36 -2.47 -10.07
CA LYS A 89 -10.65 -3.00 -9.67
C LYS A 89 -11.09 -2.35 -8.37
N TYR A 90 -12.29 -1.78 -8.37
CA TYR A 90 -12.93 -1.28 -7.16
C TYR A 90 -13.64 -2.42 -6.43
N ILE A 91 -13.27 -2.60 -5.17
CA ILE A 91 -13.84 -3.59 -4.27
C ILE A 91 -14.74 -2.84 -3.28
N GLN A 92 -16.05 -3.03 -3.40
CA GLN A 92 -17.05 -2.34 -2.58
C GLN A 92 -17.24 -2.97 -1.19
N ALA A 93 -16.82 -4.22 -0.99
CA ALA A 93 -16.84 -4.86 0.32
C ALA A 93 -16.01 -4.05 1.31
N LYS A 94 -16.51 -3.88 2.54
CA LYS A 94 -15.82 -3.11 3.58
C LYS A 94 -14.55 -3.87 4.05
N PRO A 95 -13.42 -3.18 4.28
CA PRO A 95 -13.18 -1.78 3.91
C PRO A 95 -13.05 -1.61 2.38
N SER A 96 -13.72 -0.58 1.86
CA SER A 96 -13.69 -0.25 0.42
C SER A 96 -12.27 0.11 -0.03
N ARG A 97 -11.86 -0.42 -1.19
CA ARG A 97 -10.48 -0.31 -1.69
C ARG A 97 -10.39 -0.44 -3.22
N LEU A 98 -9.28 0.04 -3.78
CA LEU A 98 -8.88 -0.18 -5.17
C LEU A 98 -7.71 -1.14 -5.22
N HIS A 99 -7.76 -2.12 -6.11
CA HIS A 99 -6.68 -3.08 -6.28
C HIS A 99 -6.20 -3.12 -7.74
N CYS A 100 -4.89 -3.03 -7.94
CA CYS A 100 -4.25 -3.16 -9.25
C CYS A 100 -3.66 -4.56 -9.39
N SER A 101 -4.30 -5.44 -10.17
CA SER A 101 -3.84 -6.82 -10.35
C SER A 101 -2.50 -6.95 -11.10
N HIS A 102 -2.03 -5.91 -11.78
CA HIS A 102 -0.75 -5.95 -12.49
C HIS A 102 0.43 -5.50 -11.64
N CYS A 103 0.22 -4.52 -10.75
CA CYS A 103 1.22 -4.08 -9.80
C CYS A 103 1.16 -4.88 -8.48
N ASP A 104 0.10 -5.67 -8.29
CA ASP A 104 -0.25 -6.35 -7.04
C ASP A 104 -0.32 -5.40 -5.83
N GLU A 105 -0.79 -4.16 -6.08
CA GLU A 105 -0.91 -3.11 -5.07
C GLU A 105 -2.37 -2.83 -4.73
N THR A 106 -2.63 -2.52 -3.46
CA THR A 106 -3.96 -2.20 -2.93
C THR A 106 -3.96 -0.83 -2.28
N TYR A 107 -4.92 0.01 -2.64
CA TYR A 107 -5.10 1.36 -2.14
C TYR A 107 -6.40 1.46 -1.35
N SER A 108 -6.29 1.80 -0.06
CA SER A 108 -7.45 2.02 0.79
C SER A 108 -8.21 3.27 0.36
N LEU A 109 -9.54 3.25 0.50
CA LEU A 109 -10.41 4.38 0.19
C LEU A 109 -11.21 4.83 1.43
N PRO A 110 -11.73 6.07 1.42
CA PRO A 110 -12.59 6.53 2.51
C PRO A 110 -13.87 5.68 2.63
N GLN A 111 -14.20 5.30 3.86
CA GLN A 111 -15.37 4.47 4.17
C GLN A 111 -16.67 5.29 4.20
N ASN A 112 -17.81 4.60 4.31
CA ASN A 112 -19.14 5.21 4.48
C ASN A 112 -19.54 6.20 3.38
N GLY A 113 -19.19 5.88 2.13
CA GLY A 113 -19.61 6.66 0.98
C GLY A 113 -19.60 5.86 -0.31
N THR A 114 -19.96 6.54 -1.39
CA THR A 114 -19.95 5.99 -2.75
C THR A 114 -18.72 6.50 -3.50
N ILE A 115 -18.07 5.61 -4.24
CA ILE A 115 -16.90 5.91 -5.06
C ILE A 115 -17.29 5.85 -6.54
N LYS A 116 -16.95 6.87 -7.31
CA LYS A 116 -17.15 6.94 -8.76
C LYS A 116 -15.89 7.45 -9.47
N LEU A 117 -15.75 7.20 -10.76
CA LEU A 117 -14.67 7.79 -11.57
C LEU A 117 -14.88 9.31 -11.66
N TYR A 118 -13.80 10.08 -11.51
CA TYR A 118 -13.88 11.54 -11.55
C TYR A 118 -13.33 12.12 -12.85
N LYS A 119 -14.23 12.32 -13.83
CA LYS A 119 -13.96 13.04 -15.09
C LYS A 119 -12.72 12.54 -15.88
N GLU A 120 -12.27 11.31 -15.64
CA GLU A 120 -11.03 10.75 -16.22
C GLU A 120 -9.79 11.64 -16.02
N LEU A 121 -9.83 12.51 -15.01
CA LEU A 121 -8.71 13.39 -14.69
C LEU A 121 -7.63 12.58 -13.98
N ARG A 122 -6.38 12.90 -14.30
CA ARG A 122 -5.21 12.29 -13.67
C ARG A 122 -4.59 13.24 -12.66
N CYS A 123 -3.99 12.67 -11.63
CA CYS A 123 -3.18 13.39 -10.67
C CYS A 123 -1.87 13.84 -11.33
N PRO A 124 -1.47 15.12 -11.22
CA PRO A 124 -0.26 15.63 -11.86
C PRO A 124 1.04 15.20 -11.19
N LEU A 125 0.98 14.52 -10.03
CA LEU A 125 2.15 14.06 -9.29
C LEU A 125 2.54 12.61 -9.64
N ASP A 126 1.54 11.77 -9.90
CA ASP A 126 1.70 10.31 -9.96
C ASP A 126 0.91 9.66 -11.11
N ASP A 127 0.23 10.45 -11.95
CA ASP A 127 -0.60 10.03 -13.08
C ASP A 127 -1.78 9.08 -12.76
N PHE A 128 -2.12 8.89 -11.49
CA PHE A 128 -3.29 8.09 -11.11
C PHE A 128 -4.59 8.80 -11.52
N GLU A 129 -5.54 8.04 -12.07
CA GLU A 129 -6.88 8.57 -12.31
C GLU A 129 -7.59 8.86 -10.98
N LEU A 130 -8.21 10.04 -10.93
CA LEU A 130 -8.92 10.51 -9.76
C LEU A 130 -10.27 9.81 -9.61
N VAL A 131 -10.64 9.56 -8.36
CA VAL A 131 -11.97 9.06 -7.99
C VAL A 131 -12.71 10.08 -7.15
N LEU A 132 -14.04 10.10 -7.25
CA LEU A 132 -14.93 10.95 -6.49
C LEU A 132 -15.53 10.14 -5.36
N TRP A 133 -15.28 10.57 -4.13
CA TRP A 133 -16.01 10.08 -2.97
C TRP A 133 -17.22 10.98 -2.71
N SER A 134 -18.38 10.39 -2.39
CA SER A 134 -19.59 11.10 -2.01
C SER A 134 -20.30 10.43 -0.84
N SER A 135 -20.67 11.25 0.16
CA SER A 135 -21.40 10.80 1.35
C SER A 135 -22.91 10.55 1.12
N GLY A 136 -23.42 10.64 -0.12
CA GLY A 136 -24.84 10.38 -0.45
C GLY A 136 -25.69 11.64 -0.69
N SER A 137 -27.01 11.53 -0.51
CA SER A 137 -28.04 12.43 -1.08
C SER A 137 -28.00 13.91 -0.66
N ARG A 138 -27.31 14.27 0.44
CA ARG A 138 -27.04 15.67 0.84
C ARG A 138 -25.61 15.85 1.37
N GLY A 139 -24.71 14.96 0.95
CA GLY A 139 -23.39 14.79 1.52
C GLY A 139 -22.30 15.65 0.88
N LYS A 140 -21.18 15.81 1.59
CA LYS A 140 -19.93 16.32 1.01
C LYS A 140 -19.46 15.34 -0.08
N SER A 141 -19.01 15.87 -1.21
CA SER A 141 -18.30 15.10 -2.22
C SER A 141 -16.97 15.77 -2.55
N TYR A 142 -15.95 14.98 -2.82
CA TYR A 142 -14.63 15.50 -3.15
C TYR A 142 -13.86 14.50 -4.03
N PRO A 143 -13.09 14.99 -5.02
CA PRO A 143 -12.16 14.14 -5.74
C PRO A 143 -10.99 13.77 -4.83
N LEU A 144 -10.40 12.60 -5.06
CA LEU A 144 -9.20 12.13 -4.39
C LEU A 144 -8.36 11.28 -5.34
N CYS A 145 -7.04 11.36 -5.19
CA CYS A 145 -6.11 10.43 -5.82
C CYS A 145 -5.94 9.20 -4.91
N PRO A 146 -6.10 7.96 -5.42
CA PRO A 146 -5.91 6.73 -4.63
C PRO A 146 -4.52 6.65 -4.01
N TYR A 147 -3.47 7.02 -4.75
CA TYR A 147 -2.10 6.93 -4.27
C TYR A 147 -1.80 7.98 -3.20
N CYS A 148 -2.09 9.26 -3.46
CA CYS A 148 -1.87 10.35 -2.50
C CYS A 148 -2.66 10.21 -1.18
N TYR A 149 -3.81 9.53 -1.20
CA TYR A 149 -4.59 9.24 0.01
C TYR A 149 -3.86 8.26 0.94
N ASN A 150 -3.15 7.28 0.38
CA ASN A 150 -2.40 6.27 1.11
C ASN A 150 -0.96 6.74 1.42
N ASN A 151 -0.37 7.53 0.53
CA ASN A 151 0.98 8.08 0.62
C ASN A 151 0.89 9.60 0.57
N THR A 152 0.83 10.24 1.73
CA THR A 152 0.79 11.71 1.81
C THR A 152 2.09 12.28 1.23
N PRO A 153 2.06 13.04 0.13
CA PRO A 153 3.27 13.54 -0.51
C PRO A 153 3.97 14.65 0.29
N PHE A 154 3.30 15.21 1.31
CA PHE A 154 3.83 16.27 2.16
C PHE A 154 3.82 15.87 3.64
N ARG A 155 4.91 16.18 4.34
CA ARG A 155 5.18 15.78 5.74
C ARG A 155 4.18 16.37 6.76
N ASP A 156 3.54 17.49 6.43
CA ASP A 156 2.63 18.23 7.31
C ASP A 156 1.13 17.89 7.08
N MET A 157 0.82 16.91 6.23
CA MET A 157 -0.57 16.52 5.94
C MET A 157 -1.02 15.32 6.78
N LYS A 158 -2.18 15.46 7.45
CA LYS A 158 -2.82 14.36 8.17
C LYS A 158 -3.30 13.29 7.18
N LYS A 159 -2.94 12.02 7.41
CA LYS A 159 -3.51 10.85 6.70
C LYS A 159 -5.05 10.95 6.70
N GLY A 160 -5.67 10.75 5.54
CA GLY A 160 -7.13 10.88 5.38
C GLY A 160 -7.63 12.26 4.94
N THR A 161 -6.75 13.23 4.64
CA THR A 161 -7.17 14.51 4.04
C THR A 161 -7.29 14.40 2.51
N SER A 162 -8.45 14.83 2.01
CA SER A 162 -8.80 14.84 0.60
C SER A 162 -8.03 15.93 -0.16
N PHE A 163 -7.35 15.57 -1.24
CA PHE A 163 -6.87 16.54 -2.22
C PHE A 163 -8.05 17.17 -2.97
N LYS A 164 -8.62 18.25 -2.43
CA LYS A 164 -9.59 19.06 -3.17
C LYS A 164 -8.89 19.65 -4.39
N GLN A 165 -9.50 19.52 -5.57
CA GLN A 165 -9.04 20.09 -6.85
C GLN A 165 -8.34 21.47 -6.79
N PRO A 166 -8.82 22.48 -6.03
CA PRO A 166 -8.12 23.76 -5.94
C PRO A 166 -6.74 23.69 -5.26
N LEU A 167 -6.51 22.73 -4.35
CA LEU A 167 -5.20 22.50 -3.72
C LEU A 167 -4.22 21.75 -4.62
N ILE A 168 -4.69 20.93 -5.56
CA ILE A 168 -3.81 20.30 -6.56
C ILE A 168 -3.25 21.37 -7.50
N ARG A 169 -4.09 22.31 -7.96
CA ARG A 169 -3.62 23.49 -8.73
C ARG A 169 -2.68 24.36 -7.91
N ALA A 170 -2.97 24.61 -6.64
CA ALA A 170 -2.09 25.40 -5.77
C ALA A 170 -0.75 24.69 -5.49
N ALA A 171 -0.75 23.38 -5.22
CA ALA A 171 0.46 22.59 -4.96
C ALA A 171 1.36 22.50 -6.20
N VAL A 172 0.78 22.32 -7.40
CA VAL A 172 1.52 22.37 -8.68
C VAL A 172 2.08 23.78 -8.94
N ARG A 173 1.37 24.84 -8.53
CA ARG A 173 1.85 26.23 -8.63
C ARG A 173 2.98 26.56 -7.64
N TRP A 174 2.99 25.91 -6.47
CA TRP A 174 4.01 26.08 -5.43
C TRP A 174 5.28 25.24 -5.67
N LEU A 175 5.19 24.13 -6.42
CA LEU A 175 6.33 23.23 -6.70
C LEU A 175 7.16 23.59 -7.94
N GLY A 176 6.89 24.72 -8.61
CA GLY A 176 7.87 25.32 -9.52
C GLY A 176 8.16 24.55 -10.82
N CYS A 177 7.16 24.41 -11.69
CA CYS A 177 7.42 24.34 -13.13
C CYS A 177 7.06 25.69 -13.76
N ALA A 178 8.05 26.60 -13.83
CA ALA A 178 8.04 27.67 -14.80
C ALA A 178 8.08 27.05 -16.20
N GLY A 179 7.02 27.23 -16.98
CA GLY A 179 6.95 26.66 -18.32
C GLY A 179 5.55 26.75 -18.92
N THR A 180 5.25 27.93 -19.48
CA THR A 180 4.26 28.17 -20.55
C THR A 180 2.84 27.62 -20.33
N ALA A 181 1.96 28.47 -19.80
CA ALA A 181 0.52 28.34 -20.00
C ALA A 181 -0.03 29.66 -20.51
N ASP A 182 0.27 29.97 -21.76
CA ASP A 182 -0.52 30.88 -22.57
C ASP A 182 -1.49 30.08 -23.43
N SER A 183 -2.67 30.67 -23.62
CA SER A 183 -3.77 30.28 -24.51
C SER A 183 -4.65 29.09 -24.08
N TYR A 184 -5.89 29.44 -23.72
CA TYR A 184 -7.17 28.90 -24.19
C TYR A 184 -8.22 28.90 -23.07
N LEU A 185 -8.85 30.07 -22.91
CA LEU A 185 -10.22 30.23 -22.42
C LEU A 185 -11.11 30.43 -23.65
N PRO A 186 -12.17 29.66 -23.87
CA PRO A 186 -13.30 30.13 -24.64
C PRO A 186 -14.33 30.74 -23.67
N SER A 187 -14.62 32.01 -23.97
CA SER A 187 -15.79 32.87 -23.70
C SER A 187 -16.82 32.46 -22.65
#